data_AF-A0A072VNE7-F1
#
_entry.id   AF-A0A072VNE7-F1
#
_cell.length_a   1.000
_cell.length_b   1.000
_cell.length_c   1.000
_cell.angle_alpha   90.00
_cell.angle_beta   90.00
_cell.angle_gamma   90.00
#
_symmetry.space_group_name_H-M   'P 1'
#
loop_
_entity.id
_entity.type
_entity.pdbx_description
1 polymer ?
#
loop_
_entity_poly.entity_id
_entity_poly.type
_entity_poly.pdbx_seq_one_letter_code
_entity_poly.pdbx_strand_id
1 'polypeptide(L)'
;MSEVAKIEGRVRYSAFKKTVKVMITPTDSLDDLKAQINTYFEHLGENQYTLIYTSLVWSNACIDLGEDRDEYTWKTASYMPWLIRDDIGVGFMFQNMVEDNILYMYVRSICNCVECK
;
A
#
# COMPACT_ATOMS: atom_id res chain seq x y z
N MET A 1 -15.08 -23.88 -7.80
CA MET A 1 -14.22 -22.69 -7.58
C MET A 1 -14.38 -22.28 -6.14
N SER A 2 -13.31 -22.34 -5.34
CA SER A 2 -13.32 -21.78 -3.98
C SER A 2 -13.26 -20.26 -4.11
N GLU A 3 -14.14 -19.55 -3.42
CA GLU A 3 -14.04 -18.09 -3.28
C GLU A 3 -12.69 -17.78 -2.63
N VAL A 4 -11.89 -16.92 -3.27
CA VAL A 4 -10.60 -16.52 -2.70
C VAL A 4 -10.90 -15.58 -1.55
N ALA A 5 -10.49 -15.95 -0.35
CA ALA A 5 -10.71 -15.14 0.84
C ALA A 5 -10.01 -13.78 0.70
N LYS A 6 -10.78 -12.70 0.77
CA LYS A 6 -10.26 -11.34 0.78
C LYS A 6 -9.79 -10.97 2.18
N ILE A 7 -8.76 -10.13 2.26
CA ILE A 7 -8.24 -9.62 3.53
C ILE A 7 -8.41 -8.09 3.62
N GLU A 8 -8.36 -7.54 4.83
CA GLU A 8 -8.43 -6.08 5.03
C GLU A 8 -7.08 -5.44 4.70
N GLY A 9 -7.06 -4.56 3.72
CA GLY A 9 -5.97 -3.67 3.41
C GLY A 9 -6.14 -2.31 4.09
N ARG A 10 -5.17 -1.90 4.90
CA ARG A 10 -5.09 -0.53 5.43
C ARG A 10 -4.06 0.24 4.63
N VAL A 11 -4.54 1.06 3.70
CA VAL A 11 -3.71 1.74 2.71
C VAL A 11 -3.60 3.22 3.06
N ARG A 12 -2.39 3.67 3.42
CA ARG A 12 -2.11 5.09 3.61
C ARG A 12 -1.54 5.69 2.34
N TYR A 13 -2.19 6.72 1.82
CA TYR A 13 -1.71 7.46 0.66
C TYR A 13 -0.90 8.68 1.07
N SER A 14 0.27 8.85 0.46
CA SER A 14 1.15 9.98 0.72
C SER A 14 0.49 11.33 0.45
N ALA A 15 -0.25 11.44 -0.65
CA ALA A 15 -0.84 12.69 -1.13
C ALA A 15 -1.99 13.18 -0.23
N PHE A 16 -2.77 12.25 0.31
CA PHE A 16 -3.98 12.58 1.08
C PHE A 16 -3.76 12.48 2.59
N LYS A 17 -2.62 11.92 3.04
CA LYS A 17 -2.31 11.60 4.45
C LYS A 17 -3.42 10.84 5.19
N LYS A 18 -4.30 10.17 4.44
CA LYS A 18 -5.41 9.38 4.96
C LYS A 18 -5.15 7.90 4.76
N THR A 19 -5.61 7.11 5.72
CA THR A 19 -5.63 5.65 5.65
C THR A 19 -7.03 5.20 5.26
N VAL A 20 -7.15 4.41 4.21
CA VAL A 20 -8.43 3.85 3.74
C VAL A 20 -8.41 2.34 3.92
N LYS A 21 -9.57 1.78 4.26
CA LYS A 21 -9.78 0.34 4.31
C LYS A 21 -10.22 -0.14 2.95
N VAL A 22 -9.51 -1.12 2.40
CA VAL A 22 -9.80 -1.73 1.11
C VAL A 22 -9.85 -3.25 1.30
N MET A 23 -10.67 -3.95 0.51
CA MET A 23 -10.63 -5.41 0.50
C MET A 23 -9.70 -5.85 -0.62
N ILE A 24 -8.64 -6.60 -0.28
CA ILE A 24 -7.61 -7.03 -1.24
C ILE A 24 -7.69 -8.54 -1.42
N THR A 25 -7.39 -9.02 -2.63
CA THR A 25 -7.30 -10.45 -2.90
C THR A 25 -5.83 -10.89 -2.85
N PRO A 26 -5.44 -11.83 -1.96
CA PRO A 26 -4.04 -12.24 -1.79
C PRO A 26 -3.36 -12.87 -3.01
N THR A 27 -4.15 -13.22 -4.04
CA THR A 27 -3.69 -13.83 -5.29
C THR A 27 -3.61 -12.83 -6.44
N ASP A 28 -3.85 -11.54 -6.18
CA ASP A 28 -3.75 -10.51 -7.21
C ASP A 28 -2.31 -10.38 -7.72
N SER A 29 -2.14 -10.15 -9.02
CA SER A 29 -0.87 -9.67 -9.56
C SER A 29 -0.57 -8.26 -9.03
N LEU A 30 0.65 -7.77 -9.21
CA LEU A 30 0.99 -6.41 -8.83
C LEU A 30 0.13 -5.38 -9.56
N ASP A 31 -0.18 -5.61 -10.83
CA ASP A 31 -0.99 -4.68 -11.62
C ASP A 31 -2.47 -4.74 -11.23
N ASP A 32 -3.00 -5.93 -10.92
CA ASP A 32 -4.35 -6.07 -10.36
C ASP A 32 -4.46 -5.42 -8.98
N LEU A 33 -3.45 -5.61 -8.13
CA LEU A 33 -3.36 -4.97 -6.81
C LEU A 33 -3.36 -3.45 -6.93
N LYS A 34 -2.53 -2.89 -7.83
CA LYS A 34 -2.52 -1.46 -8.12
C LYS A 34 -3.87 -0.98 -8.64
N ALA A 35 -4.48 -1.70 -9.58
CA ALA A 35 -5.77 -1.35 -10.14
C ALA A 35 -6.86 -1.32 -9.05
N GLN A 36 -6.94 -2.36 -8.21
CA GLN A 36 -7.87 -2.40 -7.08
C GLN A 36 -7.65 -1.22 -6.13
N ILE A 37 -6.43 -1.01 -5.68
CA ILE A 37 -6.09 0.09 -4.77
C ILE A 37 -6.46 1.45 -5.40
N ASN A 38 -6.16 1.64 -6.70
CA ASN A 38 -6.49 2.85 -7.44
C ASN A 38 -8.01 3.07 -7.64
N THR A 39 -8.88 2.06 -7.53
CA THR A 39 -10.35 2.28 -7.62
C THR A 39 -10.92 3.03 -6.43
N TYR A 40 -10.26 2.96 -5.26
CA TYR A 40 -10.71 3.64 -4.04
C TYR A 40 -10.33 5.13 -4.02
N PHE A 41 -9.63 5.62 -5.04
CA PHE A 41 -9.16 7.00 -5.10
C PHE A 41 -9.41 7.58 -6.49
N GLU A 42 -9.95 8.80 -6.53
CA GLU A 42 -10.04 9.57 -7.78
C GLU A 42 -8.63 9.70 -8.36
N HIS A 43 -8.47 9.27 -9.61
CA HIS A 43 -7.20 9.31 -10.30
C HIS A 43 -6.66 10.73 -10.28
N LEU A 44 -5.45 10.92 -9.75
CA LEU A 44 -4.72 12.18 -9.82
C LEU A 44 -4.17 12.46 -11.25
N GLY A 45 -4.74 11.84 -12.28
CA GLY A 45 -4.41 11.98 -13.72
C GLY A 45 -3.62 10.81 -14.32
N GLU A 46 -3.68 10.67 -15.65
CA GLU A 46 -3.00 9.59 -16.44
C GLU A 46 -1.47 9.61 -16.32
N ASN A 47 -0.89 10.72 -15.87
CA ASN A 47 0.56 10.91 -15.78
C ASN A 47 1.16 10.49 -14.42
N GLN A 48 0.41 9.76 -13.60
CA GLN A 48 0.87 9.29 -12.30
C GLN A 48 1.09 7.79 -12.29
N TYR A 49 2.20 7.36 -11.69
CA TYR A 49 2.43 5.94 -11.39
C TYR A 49 2.41 5.72 -9.88
N THR A 50 1.80 4.59 -9.50
CA THR A 50 1.60 4.19 -8.11
C THR A 50 2.74 3.29 -7.67
N LEU A 51 3.53 3.74 -6.68
CA LEU A 51 4.47 2.89 -5.96
C LEU A 51 3.82 2.39 -4.67
N ILE A 52 3.86 1.07 -4.48
CA ILE A 52 3.36 0.42 -3.28
C ILE A 52 4.56 0.05 -2.42
N TYR A 53 4.60 0.62 -1.22
CA TYR A 53 5.53 0.26 -0.17
C TYR A 53 4.79 -0.54 0.88
N THR A 54 5.39 -1.64 1.32
CA THR A 54 4.92 -2.40 2.47
C THR A 54 5.95 -2.31 3.58
N SER A 55 5.57 -2.64 4.80
CA SER A 55 6.50 -2.62 5.93
C SER A 55 6.21 -3.78 6.85
N LEU A 56 7.27 -4.49 7.25
CA LEU A 56 7.26 -5.26 8.49
C LEU A 56 7.35 -4.25 9.65
N VAL A 57 6.25 -4.08 10.38
CA VAL A 57 6.21 -3.21 11.56
C VAL A 57 6.74 -4.02 12.74
N TRP A 58 7.83 -3.58 13.38
CA TRP A 58 8.45 -4.29 14.52
C TRP A 58 7.60 -4.22 15.81
N SER A 59 6.45 -3.58 15.79
CA SER A 59 5.57 -3.48 16.95
C SER A 59 4.13 -3.66 16.52
N ASN A 60 3.38 -4.48 17.27
CA ASN A 60 1.94 -4.72 17.19
C ASN A 60 1.06 -3.45 17.21
N ALA A 61 1.64 -2.25 17.25
CA ALA A 61 0.93 -1.04 16.96
C ALA A 61 0.59 -1.03 15.46
N CYS A 62 -0.68 -1.34 15.17
CA CYS A 62 -1.42 -0.65 14.11
C CYS A 62 -0.84 0.77 14.01
N ILE A 63 -0.07 1.08 12.97
CA ILE A 63 0.58 2.39 12.91
C ILE A 63 -0.52 3.42 12.66
N ASP A 64 -1.16 3.88 13.73
CA ASP A 64 -1.98 5.08 13.71
C ASP A 64 -1.03 6.26 13.58
N LEU A 65 -0.76 6.59 12.32
CA LEU A 65 0.15 7.65 11.95
C LEU A 65 -0.42 9.04 12.23
N GLY A 66 -1.65 9.16 12.74
CA GLY A 66 -2.34 10.46 12.81
C GLY A 66 -2.47 11.12 11.43
N GLU A 67 -3.12 12.28 11.36
CA GLU A 67 -3.31 12.99 10.08
C GLU A 67 -2.01 13.65 9.57
N ASP A 68 -1.05 13.95 10.45
CA ASP A 68 0.09 14.79 10.09
C ASP A 68 1.36 14.07 9.63
N ARG A 69 1.51 12.77 9.91
CA ARG A 69 2.77 12.05 9.65
C ARG A 69 2.92 11.64 8.18
N ASP A 70 4.08 11.96 7.62
CA ASP A 70 4.44 11.84 6.20
C ASP A 70 5.23 10.55 5.89
N GLU A 71 5.75 10.44 4.65
CA GLU A 71 6.56 9.32 4.17
C GLU A 71 7.78 9.03 5.07
N TYR A 72 8.45 10.08 5.55
CA TYR A 72 9.61 9.94 6.41
C TYR A 72 9.23 9.24 7.70
N THR A 73 8.10 9.64 8.29
CA THR A 73 7.61 9.02 9.51
C THR A 73 7.16 7.57 9.30
N TRP A 74 6.54 7.26 8.15
CA TRP A 74 6.29 5.86 7.77
C TRP A 74 7.60 5.08 7.70
N LYS A 75 8.62 5.60 7.02
CA LYS A 75 9.94 4.98 6.87
C LYS A 75 10.69 4.80 8.19
N THR A 76 10.49 5.69 9.16
CA THR A 76 11.12 5.59 10.49
C THR A 76 10.34 4.67 11.42
N ALA A 77 9.01 4.62 11.31
CA ALA A 77 8.17 3.71 12.09
C ALA A 77 8.17 2.27 11.53
N SER A 78 8.51 2.12 10.24
CA SER A 78 8.71 0.84 9.58
C SER A 78 10.13 0.34 9.83
N TYR A 79 10.26 -0.93 10.22
CA TYR A 79 11.58 -1.54 10.40
C TYR A 79 12.26 -1.78 9.05
N MET A 80 11.48 -2.10 8.01
CA MET A 80 11.92 -2.23 6.62
C MET A 80 10.80 -1.85 5.64
N PRO A 81 10.77 -0.60 5.13
CA PRO A 81 9.89 -0.25 4.03
C PRO A 81 10.35 -0.94 2.74
N TRP A 82 9.60 -1.92 2.25
CA TRP A 82 9.87 -2.69 1.05
C TRP A 82 9.07 -2.17 -0.13
N LEU A 83 9.75 -1.78 -1.22
CA LEU A 83 9.07 -1.40 -2.46
C LEU A 83 8.70 -2.66 -3.27
N ILE A 84 7.42 -2.85 -3.57
CA ILE A 84 6.97 -3.96 -4.42
C ILE A 84 7.24 -3.62 -5.89
N ARG A 85 8.09 -4.43 -6.53
CA ARG A 85 8.50 -4.22 -7.94
C ARG A 85 7.87 -5.21 -8.92
N ASP A 86 7.48 -6.38 -8.42
CA ASP A 86 6.97 -7.50 -9.21
C ASP A 86 6.00 -8.37 -8.38
N ASP A 87 5.42 -9.37 -9.03
CA ASP A 87 4.47 -10.31 -8.42
C ASP A 87 5.12 -11.20 -7.35
N ILE A 88 6.43 -11.42 -7.41
CA ILE A 88 7.18 -12.15 -6.37
C ILE A 88 7.13 -11.35 -5.06
N GLY A 89 7.33 -10.03 -5.15
CA GLY A 89 7.18 -9.12 -4.02
C GLY A 89 5.76 -9.11 -3.45
N VAL A 90 4.73 -9.21 -4.30
CA VAL A 90 3.33 -9.34 -3.87
C VAL A 90 3.11 -10.63 -3.08
N GLY A 91 3.59 -11.76 -3.61
CA GLY A 91 3.51 -13.06 -2.92
C GLY A 91 4.24 -13.04 -1.57
N PHE A 92 5.46 -12.48 -1.53
CA PHE A 92 6.23 -12.34 -0.29
C PHE A 92 5.51 -11.48 0.74
N MET A 93 4.91 -10.36 0.31
CA MET A 93 4.11 -9.48 1.17
C MET A 93 2.94 -10.23 1.80
N PHE A 94 2.11 -10.93 1.01
CA PHE A 94 0.95 -11.63 1.55
C PHE A 94 1.33 -12.80 2.48
N GLN A 95 2.48 -13.43 2.25
CA GLN A 95 2.95 -14.54 3.09
C GLN A 95 3.55 -14.08 4.42
N ASN A 96 4.20 -12.92 4.46
CA ASN A 96 5.04 -12.53 5.61
C ASN A 96 4.58 -11.26 6.34
N MET A 97 3.73 -10.44 5.72
CA MET A 97 3.37 -9.11 6.23
C MET A 97 1.88 -8.96 6.56
N VAL A 98 1.08 -10.01 6.39
CA VAL A 98 -0.32 -10.04 6.84
C VAL A 98 -0.35 -10.43 8.31
N GLU A 99 -0.95 -9.59 9.14
CA GLU A 99 -1.10 -9.80 10.58
C GLU A 99 -2.59 -9.64 10.93
N ASP A 100 -3.18 -10.60 11.65
CA ASP A 100 -4.60 -10.60 12.01
C ASP A 100 -5.58 -10.40 10.83
N ASN A 101 -5.24 -10.95 9.65
CA ASN A 101 -5.96 -10.73 8.37
C ASN A 101 -5.98 -9.27 7.91
N ILE A 102 -5.04 -8.45 8.40
CA ILE A 102 -4.86 -7.07 8.02
C ILE A 102 -3.48 -6.91 7.38
N LEU A 103 -3.45 -6.20 6.25
CA LEU A 103 -2.22 -5.83 5.55
C LEU A 103 -2.09 -4.30 5.54
N TYR A 104 -0.97 -3.80 6.04
CA TYR A 104 -0.66 -2.38 6.03
C TYR A 104 0.19 -2.01 4.81
N MET A 105 -0.29 -1.03 4.05
CA MET A 105 0.40 -0.55 2.85
C MET A 105 0.52 0.96 2.87
N TYR A 106 1.64 1.45 2.34
CA TYR A 106 1.89 2.84 2.08
C TYR A 106 2.01 3.06 0.58
N VAL A 107 1.18 3.93 0.04
CA VAL A 107 1.11 4.18 -1.40
C VAL A 107 1.59 5.59 -1.68
N ARG A 108 2.57 5.67 -2.59
CA ARG A 108 3.09 6.93 -3.09
C ARG A 108 2.76 7.04 -4.57
N SER A 109 1.97 8.04 -4.92
CA SER A 109 1.80 8.44 -6.32
C SER A 109 2.93 9.37 -6.71
N ILE A 110 3.54 9.13 -7.87
CA ILE A 110 4.56 10.01 -8.44
C ILE A 110 4.02 10.56 -9.76
N CYS A 111 3.88 11.89 -9.86
CA CYS A 111 3.58 12.58 -11.13
C CYS A 111 4.83 12.56 -12.00
N ASN A 112 4.71 12.06 -13.23
CA ASN A 112 5.74 12.20 -14.27
C ASN A 112 5.59 13.49 -15.09
N CYS A 113 4.68 14.36 -14.66
CA CYS A 113 4.37 15.65 -15.23
C CYS A 113 5.63 16.51 -15.28
N VAL A 114 5.88 17.22 -16.38
CA VAL A 114 7.08 18.08 -16.55
C VAL A 114 7.16 19.11 -15.42
N GLU A 115 6.01 19.58 -14.93
CA GLU A 115 5.88 20.53 -13.83
C GLU A 115 6.25 19.95 -12.45
N CYS A 116 6.32 18.62 -12.32
CA CYS A 116 6.64 17.91 -11.08
C CYS A 116 8.05 17.31 -11.05
N LYS A 117 8.84 17.49 -12.12
CA LYS A 117 10.26 17.08 -12.19
C LYS A 117 11.17 18.24 -11.88
#